data_AF-A0A1M6QJ07-F1
#
_entry.id   AF-A0A1M6QJ07-F1
#
_cell.length_a   1.000
_cell.length_b   1.000
_cell.length_c   1.000
_cell.angle_alpha   90.00
_cell.angle_beta   90.00
_cell.angle_gamma   90.00
#
_symmetry.space_group_name_H-M   'P 1'
#
loop_
_entity.id
_entity.type
_entity.pdbx_description
1 polymer ?
#
loop_
_entity_poly.entity_id
_entity_poly.type
_entity_poly.pdbx_seq_one_letter_code
_entity_poly.pdbx_strand_id
1 'polypeptide(L)' 'MNKKNVIVDIEYVEEEVLGIGDKAIAYMLPKCPTCTNYPTYNINPCPFCGQLLKYPKHVKVEE' A
#
# COMPACT_ATOMS: atom_id res chain seq x y z
N MET A 1 7.15 6.58 -25.53
CA MET A 1 6.72 5.33 -24.86
C MET A 1 5.77 5.70 -23.71
N ASN A 2 4.47 5.45 -23.88
CA ASN A 2 3.44 5.75 -22.86
C ASN A 2 3.46 4.68 -21.76
N LYS A 3 4.22 4.91 -20.68
CA LYS A 3 4.26 4.02 -19.50
C LYS A 3 2.96 4.03 -18.65
N LYS A 4 1.92 4.77 -19.05
CA LYS A 4 0.68 4.96 -18.28
C LYS A 4 -0.28 3.75 -18.26
N ASN A 5 0.01 2.69 -19.01
CA ASN A 5 -0.89 1.52 -19.14
C ASN A 5 -0.38 0.26 -18.44
N VAL A 6 0.77 0.30 -17.76
CA VAL A 6 1.27 -0.86 -17.00
C VAL A 6 0.64 -0.82 -15.62
N ILE A 7 -0.12 -1.83 -15.25
CA ILE A 7 -0.59 -2.00 -13.87
C ILE A 7 0.53 -2.66 -13.07
N VAL A 8 0.85 -2.12 -11.89
CA VAL A 8 1.88 -2.66 -11.01
C VAL A 8 1.26 -3.16 -9.72
N ASP A 9 1.76 -4.29 -9.22
CA ASP A 9 1.38 -4.78 -7.89
C ASP A 9 1.89 -3.81 -6.82
N ILE A 10 1.05 -3.52 -5.83
CA ILE A 10 1.43 -2.65 -4.73
C ILE A 10 2.35 -3.40 -3.75
N GLU A 11 3.32 -2.71 -3.18
CA GLU A 11 4.19 -3.25 -2.15
C GLU A 11 3.56 -3.04 -0.77
N TYR A 12 3.85 -3.93 0.17
CA TYR A 12 3.49 -3.77 1.57
C TYR A 12 4.76 -3.72 2.41
N VAL A 13 4.87 -2.69 3.24
CA VAL A 13 5.98 -2.50 4.17
C VAL A 13 5.43 -2.60 5.57
N GLU A 14 6.07 -3.43 6.39
CA GLU A 14 5.78 -3.48 7.82
C GLU A 14 6.38 -2.24 8.49
N GLU A 15 5.52 -1.43 9.12
CA GLU A 15 5.97 -0.34 9.98
C GLU A 15 5.49 -0.57 11.42
N GLU A 16 6.43 -0.53 12.35
CA GLU A 16 6.17 -0.58 13.78
C GLU A 16 5.78 0.82 14.26
N VAL A 17 4.54 0.96 14.75
CA VAL A 17 4.06 2.20 15.34
C VAL A 17 3.92 1.97 16.84
N LEU A 18 4.42 2.92 17.64
CA LEU A 18 4.22 2.93 19.09
C LEU A 18 2.72 3.10 19.37
N GLY A 19 2.08 2.01 19.82
CA GLY A 19 0.72 2.02 20.31
C GLY A 19 0.63 2.61 21.71
N ILE A 20 -0.59 2.94 22.12
CA ILE A 20 -0.87 3.47 23.46
C ILE A 20 -0.61 2.35 24.50
N GLY A 21 0.27 2.64 25.48
CA GLY A 21 0.60 1.71 26.57
C GLY A 21 1.84 0.83 26.31
N ASP A 22 2.89 1.38 25.69
CA ASP A 22 4.19 0.73 25.43
C ASP A 22 4.14 -0.54 24.57
N LYS A 23 3.05 -0.72 23.81
CA LYS A 23 2.91 -1.84 22.86
C LYS A 23 3.25 -1.35 21.46
N ALA A 24 4.33 -1.88 20.88
CA ALA A 24 4.58 -1.73 19.45
C ALA A 24 3.51 -2.52 18.68
N ILE A 25 2.84 -1.87 17.72
CA ILE A 25 1.92 -2.53 16.80
C ILE A 25 2.53 -2.41 15.40
N ALA A 26 2.80 -3.55 14.78
CA ALA A 26 3.26 -3.63 13.40
C ALA A 26 2.05 -3.55 12.44
N TYR A 27 2.06 -2.59 11.52
CA TYR A 27 1.05 -2.45 10.47
C TYR A 27 1.67 -2.65 9.09
N MET A 28 1.00 -3.43 8.25
CA MET A 28 1.36 -3.56 6.84
C MET A 28 0.79 -2.36 6.07
N LEU A 29 1.66 -1.42 5.70
CA LEU A 29 1.29 -0.22 4.97
C LEU A 29 1.51 -0.40 3.46
N PRO A 30 0.50 -0.06 2.63
CA PRO A 30 0.65 -0.06 1.18
C PRO A 30 1.63 1.02 0.73
N LYS A 31 2.59 0.65 -0.11
CA LYS A 31 3.59 1.55 -0.70
C LYS A 31 3.58 1.44 -2.22
N CYS A 32 3.48 2.58 -2.89
CA CYS A 32 3.53 2.63 -4.35
C CYS A 32 4.97 2.37 -4.83
N PRO A 33 5.24 1.35 -5.66
CA PRO A 33 6.59 1.05 -6.12
C PRO A 33 7.15 2.12 -7.07
N THR A 34 6.28 2.92 -7.70
CA THR A 34 6.69 3.95 -8.66
C THR A 34 7.15 5.24 -8.00
N CYS A 35 6.40 5.75 -7.02
CA CYS A 35 6.69 7.04 -6.38
C CYS A 35 7.04 6.93 -4.89
N THR A 36 7.14 5.72 -4.36
CA THR A 36 7.50 5.39 -2.97
C THR A 36 6.62 6.01 -1.87
N ASN A 37 5.51 6.66 -2.25
CA ASN A 37 4.53 7.20 -1.32
C ASN A 37 3.59 6.12 -0.82
N TYR A 38 2.90 6.38 0.29
CA TYR A 38 1.95 5.47 0.92
C TYR A 38 0.51 5.85 0.54
N PRO A 39 -0.05 5.31 -0.56
CA PRO A 39 -1.45 5.56 -0.92
C PRO A 39 -2.39 4.86 0.06
N THR A 40 -3.57 5.42 0.29
CA THR A 40 -4.61 4.69 1.05
C THR A 40 -4.96 3.36 0.35
N TYR A 41 -5.34 2.36 1.14
CA TYR A 41 -5.78 1.06 0.63
C TYR A 41 -6.88 1.21 -0.43
N ASN A 42 -6.79 0.39 -1.48
CA ASN A 42 -7.73 0.31 -2.61
C ASN A 42 -7.90 1.61 -3.43
N ILE A 43 -7.04 2.62 -3.27
CA ILE A 43 -7.06 3.80 -4.16
C ILE A 43 -6.32 3.49 -5.46
N ASN A 44 -7.04 3.51 -6.58
CA ASN A 44 -6.49 3.30 -7.92
C ASN A 44 -7.09 4.32 -8.91
N PRO A 45 -6.27 5.09 -9.67
CA PRO A 45 -4.80 5.13 -9.66
C PRO A 45 -4.20 5.73 -8.39
N CYS A 46 -2.90 5.53 -8.18
CA CYS A 46 -2.12 6.17 -7.12
C CYS A 46 -2.38 7.68 -7.11
N PRO A 47 -2.80 8.26 -5.97
CA PRO A 47 -3.17 9.68 -5.89
C PRO A 47 -1.98 10.63 -6.06
N PHE A 48 -0.75 10.13 -5.92
CA PHE A 48 0.48 10.94 -6.00
C PHE A 48 1.09 10.99 -7.39
N CYS A 49 1.13 9.85 -8.10
CA CYS A 49 1.81 9.76 -9.40
C CYS A 49 0.92 9.29 -10.55
N GLY A 50 -0.34 8.94 -10.28
CA GLY A 50 -1.28 8.44 -11.28
C GLY A 50 -1.00 7.02 -11.78
N GLN A 51 -0.06 6.30 -11.17
CA GLN A 51 0.25 4.90 -11.48
C GLN A 51 -0.97 4.00 -11.19
N LEU A 52 -1.36 3.15 -12.14
CA LEU A 52 -2.38 2.13 -11.88
C LEU A 52 -1.82 1.05 -10.95
N LEU A 53 -2.50 0.81 -9.83
CA LEU A 53 -2.07 -0.10 -8.77
C LEU A 53 -3.00 -1.31 -8.69
N LYS A 54 -2.42 -2.49 -8.50
CA LYS A 54 -3.14 -3.74 -8.21
C LYS A 54 -3.00 -4.08 -6.73
N TYR A 55 -4.12 -3.99 -6.03
CA TYR A 55 -4.24 -4.37 -4.63
C TYR A 55 -4.65 -5.85 -4.52
N PRO A 56 -4.09 -6.62 -3.57
CA PRO A 56 -4.57 -7.96 -3.27
C PRO A 56 -6.02 -7.90 -2.78
N LYS A 57 -6.87 -8.79 -3.28
CA LYS A 57 -8.25 -8.92 -2.80
C LYS A 57 -8.20 -9.53 -1.39
N HIS A 58 -8.61 -8.75 -0.39
CA HIS A 58 -8.93 -9.14 0.99
C HIS A 58 -8.23 -10.42 1.49
N VAL A 59 -7.20 -10.25 2.31
CA VAL A 59 -6.82 -11.31 3.25
C VAL A 59 -8.01 -11.45 4.19
N LYS A 60 -8.76 -12.56 4.09
CA LYS A 60 -9.75 -12.90 5.11
C LYS A 60 -8.99 -13.02 6.42
N VAL A 61 -9.33 -12.19 7.39
CA VAL A 61 -8.91 -12.40 8.77
C VAL A 61 -9.79 -13.57 9.23
N GLU A 62 -9.22 -14.77 9.32
CA GLU A 62 -9.89 -15.88 10.01
C GLU A 62 -9.86 -15.53 11.51
N GLU A 63 -11.05 -15.41 12.11
CA GLU A 63 -11.26 -15.20 13.55
C GLU A 63 -10.87 -16.42 14.38
#